data_AF-A0A920M8M5-F1
#
_entry.id   AF-A0A920M8M5-F1
#
_cell.length_a   1.000
_cell.length_b   1.000
_cell.length_c   1.000
_cell.angle_alpha   90.00
_cell.angle_beta   90.00
_cell.angle_gamma   90.00
#
_symmetry.space_group_name_H-M   'P 1'
#
loop_
_entity.id
_entity.type
_entity.pdbx_description
1 polymer ?
#
loop_
_entity_poly.entity_id
_entity_poly.type
_entity_poly.pdbx_seq_one_letter_code
_entity_poly.pdbx_strand_id
1 'polypeptide(L)'
;MILPLEGVAGDISSNIVKALIIFTIFSALANSIHPIFTAMSSTSWLTESMQIWLERSSRVIVWIIGIAIILELFGIQIGPLVAGLGLFSVAVALGAQDFFKNLFQGS
;
A
#
# COMPACT_ATOMS: atom_id res chain seq x y z
N MET A 1 24.61 35.80 -15.03
CA MET A 1 23.74 35.51 -13.86
C MET A 1 22.79 34.40 -14.31
N ILE A 2 23.27 33.15 -14.22
CA ILE A 2 22.47 31.96 -14.54
C ILE A 2 21.58 31.71 -13.32
N LEU A 3 20.26 31.66 -13.54
CA LEU A 3 19.25 31.45 -12.51
C LEU A 3 19.47 30.07 -11.85
N PRO A 4 19.34 29.93 -10.52
CA PRO A 4 19.38 28.64 -9.81
C PRO A 4 18.21 27.68 -10.17
N LEU A 5 17.43 28.03 -11.20
CA LEU A 5 16.28 27.26 -11.67
C LEU A 5 16.67 26.03 -12.48
N GLU A 6 17.86 25.98 -13.11
CA GLU A 6 18.30 24.76 -13.83
C GLU A 6 18.55 23.58 -12.88
N GLY A 7 19.10 23.82 -11.68
CA GLY A 7 19.31 22.77 -10.68
C GLY A 7 18.00 22.27 -10.09
N VAL A 8 17.17 23.20 -9.56
CA VAL A 8 15.91 22.84 -8.89
C VAL A 8 14.89 22.23 -9.86
N ALA A 9 14.77 22.75 -11.08
CA ALA A 9 13.86 22.18 -12.07
C ALA A 9 14.36 20.81 -12.58
N GLY A 10 15.67 20.62 -12.70
CA GLY A 10 16.27 19.33 -13.05
C GLY A 10 16.00 18.25 -12.01
N ASP A 11 16.17 18.57 -10.72
CA ASP A 11 15.94 17.64 -9.61
C ASP A 11 14.47 17.25 -9.48
N ILE A 12 13.56 18.22 -9.62
CA ILE A 12 12.11 17.95 -9.61
C ILE A 12 11.72 17.07 -10.81
N SER A 13 12.25 17.35 -12.01
CA SER A 13 11.99 16.55 -13.20
C SER A 13 12.43 15.09 -13.00
N SER A 14 13.63 14.87 -12.45
CA SER A 14 14.15 13.54 -12.14
C SER A 14 13.26 12.81 -11.12
N ASN A 15 12.83 13.50 -10.07
CA ASN A 15 11.97 12.91 -9.03
C ASN A 15 10.56 12.58 -9.54
N ILE A 16 10.00 13.38 -10.47
CA ILE A 16 8.74 13.05 -11.13
C ILE A 16 8.87 11.77 -11.96
N VAL A 17 9.93 11.64 -12.75
CA VAL A 17 10.16 10.43 -13.55
C VAL A 17 10.31 9.20 -12.64
N LYS A 18 11.09 9.31 -11.55
CA LYS A 18 11.21 8.25 -10.55
C LYS A 18 9.86 7.92 -9.90
N ALA A 19 9.06 8.92 -9.53
CA ALA A 19 7.74 8.72 -8.96
C ALA A 19 6.79 8.01 -9.93
N LEU A 20 6.85 8.32 -11.23
CA LEU A 20 6.10 7.62 -12.27
C LEU A 20 6.54 6.16 -12.40
N ILE A 21 7.85 5.89 -12.40
CA ILE A 21 8.38 4.51 -12.44
C ILE A 21 7.87 3.72 -11.23
N ILE A 22 7.98 4.28 -10.02
CA ILE A 22 7.49 3.65 -8.79
C ILE A 22 5.98 3.42 -8.90
N PHE A 23 5.21 4.43 -9.29
CA PHE A 23 3.77 4.32 -9.48
C PHE A 23 3.42 3.19 -10.45
N THR A 24 4.10 3.08 -11.59
CA THR A 24 3.87 2.01 -12.57
C THR A 24 4.18 0.63 -11.98
N ILE A 25 5.30 0.48 -11.27
CA ILE A 25 5.68 -0.79 -10.63
C ILE A 25 4.65 -1.19 -9.58
N PHE A 26 4.28 -0.28 -8.68
CA PHE A 26 3.31 -0.55 -7.62
C PHE A 26 1.90 -0.77 -8.17
N SER A 27 1.52 -0.08 -9.24
CA SER A 27 0.25 -0.33 -9.94
C SER A 27 0.23 -1.71 -10.58
N ALA A 28 1.32 -2.13 -11.25
CA ALA A 28 1.46 -3.47 -11.80
C ALA A 28 1.39 -4.54 -10.70
N LEU A 29 2.07 -4.32 -9.57
CA LEU A 29 2.03 -5.22 -8.41
C LEU A 29 0.61 -5.30 -7.82
N ALA A 30 -0.04 -4.16 -7.59
CA ALA A 30 -1.41 -4.10 -7.06
C ALA A 30 -2.42 -4.77 -7.99
N ASN A 31 -2.26 -4.62 -9.30
CA ASN A 31 -3.10 -5.28 -10.29
C ASN A 31 -2.82 -6.78 -10.41
N SER A 32 -1.61 -7.23 -10.08
CA SER A 32 -1.24 -8.65 -10.05
C SER A 32 -1.85 -9.40 -8.84
N ILE A 33 -2.27 -8.69 -7.79
CA ILE A 33 -2.91 -9.31 -6.63
C ILE A 33 -4.20 -10.03 -7.03
N HIS A 34 -5.05 -9.41 -7.85
CA HIS A 34 -6.31 -10.01 -8.27
C HIS A 34 -6.13 -11.38 -8.96
N PRO A 35 -5.33 -11.52 -10.04
CA PRO A 35 -5.12 -12.80 -10.69
C PRO A 35 -4.49 -13.84 -9.75
N ILE A 36 -3.58 -13.44 -8.85
CA ILE A 36 -2.99 -14.34 -7.84
C ILE A 36 -4.09 -14.91 -6.93
N PHE A 37 -4.96 -14.07 -6.38
CA PHE A 37 -6.05 -14.52 -5.51
C PHE A 37 -7.06 -15.39 -6.27
N THR A 38 -7.40 -15.05 -7.51
CA THR A 38 -8.29 -15.89 -8.33
C THR A 38 -7.68 -17.24 -8.72
N ALA A 39 -6.36 -17.32 -8.92
CA ALA A 39 -5.69 -18.59 -9.17
C ALA A 39 -5.72 -19.48 -7.91
N MET A 40 -5.51 -18.86 -6.74
CA MET A 40 -5.56 -19.56 -5.44
C MET A 40 -6.98 -19.99 -5.04
N SER A 41 -8.03 -19.27 -5.46
CA SER A 41 -9.42 -19.61 -5.10
C SER A 41 -9.80 -21.03 -5.52
N SER A 42 -9.26 -21.51 -6.65
CA SER A 42 -9.56 -22.85 -7.18
C SER A 42 -9.07 -24.00 -6.29
N THR A 43 -8.12 -23.73 -5.37
CA THR A 43 -7.44 -24.75 -4.56
C THR A 43 -7.52 -24.46 -3.06
N SER A 44 -8.21 -23.38 -2.67
CA SER A 44 -8.14 -22.82 -1.33
C SER A 44 -9.36 -23.18 -0.47
N TRP A 45 -9.10 -23.41 0.81
CA TRP A 45 -10.10 -23.60 1.88
C TRP A 45 -10.70 -22.27 2.38
N LEU A 46 -10.35 -21.14 1.76
CA LEU A 46 -10.85 -19.81 2.13
C LEU A 46 -12.28 -19.61 1.64
N THR A 47 -13.15 -19.09 2.51
CA THR A 47 -14.50 -18.65 2.10
C THR A 47 -14.40 -17.45 1.16
N GLU A 48 -15.41 -17.28 0.30
CA GLU A 48 -15.49 -16.17 -0.66
C GLU A 48 -15.29 -14.80 0.02
N SER A 49 -15.93 -14.59 1.18
CA SER A 49 -15.79 -13.38 1.98
C SER A 49 -14.36 -13.12 2.47
N MET A 50 -13.65 -14.18 2.90
CA MET A 50 -12.27 -14.07 3.39
C MET A 50 -11.30 -13.77 2.25
N GLN A 51 -11.53 -14.37 1.08
CA GLN A 51 -10.76 -14.09 -0.12
C GLN A 51 -10.91 -12.64 -0.59
N ILE A 52 -12.13 -12.11 -0.66
CA ILE A 52 -12.38 -10.71 -1.03
C ILE A 52 -11.69 -9.76 -0.04
N TRP A 53 -11.77 -10.05 1.26
CA TRP A 53 -11.16 -9.22 2.28
C TRP A 53 -9.63 -9.24 2.21
N LEU A 54 -9.02 -10.41 2.01
CA LEU A 54 -7.58 -10.56 1.86
C LEU A 54 -7.07 -9.88 0.58
N GLU A 55 -7.74 -10.06 -0.56
CA GLU A 55 -7.36 -9.40 -1.82
C GLU A 55 -7.34 -7.87 -1.64
N ARG A 56 -8.40 -7.31 -1.05
CA ARG A 56 -8.50 -5.86 -0.79
C ARG A 56 -7.43 -5.39 0.17
N SER A 57 -7.20 -6.11 1.27
CA SER A 57 -6.20 -5.76 2.27
C SER A 57 -4.79 -5.75 1.69
N SER A 58 -4.42 -6.79 0.92
CA SER A 58 -3.14 -6.85 0.22
C SER A 58 -2.95 -5.69 -0.75
N ARG A 59 -4.00 -5.33 -1.51
CA ARG A 59 -3.95 -4.20 -2.45
C ARG A 59 -3.72 -2.87 -1.74
N VAL A 60 -4.38 -2.66 -0.61
CA VAL A 60 -4.21 -1.44 0.21
C VAL A 60 -2.78 -1.34 0.75
N ILE A 61 -2.21 -2.43 1.26
CA ILE A 61 -0.83 -2.45 1.78
C ILE A 61 0.17 -2.07 0.69
N VAL A 62 0.04 -2.64 -0.51
CA VAL A 62 0.92 -2.31 -1.64
C VAL A 62 0.85 -0.82 -1.97
N TRP A 63 -0.35 -0.23 -2.02
CA TRP A 63 -0.49 1.21 -2.26
C TRP A 63 0.08 2.09 -1.16
N ILE A 64 -0.10 1.72 0.12
CA ILE A 64 0.48 2.47 1.25
C ILE A 64 2.00 2.55 1.10
N ILE A 65 2.65 1.43 0.78
CA ILE A 65 4.10 1.37 0.59
C ILE A 65 4.52 2.21 -0.63
N GLY A 66 3.83 2.05 -1.77
CA GLY A 66 4.16 2.80 -2.99
C GLY A 66 4.05 4.31 -2.79
N ILE A 67 2.99 4.77 -2.12
CA ILE A 67 2.81 6.18 -1.79
C ILE A 67 3.89 6.66 -0.82
N ALA A 68 4.23 5.89 0.22
CA ALA A 68 5.28 6.27 1.17
C ALA A 68 6.63 6.51 0.48
N ILE A 69 7.03 5.63 -0.44
CA ILE A 69 8.28 5.78 -1.20
C ILE A 69 8.22 6.99 -2.14
N ILE A 70 7.07 7.23 -2.80
CA ILE A 70 6.91 8.42 -3.65
C ILE A 70 7.05 9.70 -2.81
N LEU A 71 6.44 9.76 -1.63
CA LEU A 71 6.56 10.91 -0.72
C LEU A 71 8.01 11.12 -0.26
N GLU A 72 8.74 10.04 0.00
CA GLU A 72 10.17 10.07 0.34
C GLU A 72 11.02 10.72 -0.76
N LEU A 73 10.72 10.45 -2.04
CA LEU A 73 11.40 11.11 -3.17
C LEU A 73 11.25 12.64 -3.16
N PHE A 74 10.14 13.15 -2.64
CA PHE A 74 9.90 14.60 -2.51
C PHE A 74 10.44 15.20 -1.21
N GLY A 75 11.21 14.42 -0.43
CA GLY A 75 11.80 14.88 0.82
C GLY A 75 10.83 14.84 2.01
N ILE A 76 9.68 14.21 1.87
CA ILE A 76 8.75 14.00 2.98
C ILE A 76 9.27 12.83 3.81
N GLN A 77 9.51 13.07 5.09
CA GLN A 77 10.03 12.04 5.99
C GLN A 77 8.98 10.94 6.22
N ILE A 78 9.34 9.71 5.87
CA ILE A 78 8.46 8.55 6.07
C ILE A 78 8.36 8.13 7.54
N GLY A 79 9.34 8.46 8.39
CA GLY A 79 9.37 8.05 9.80
C GLY A 79 8.11 8.44 10.57
N PRO A 80 7.72 9.73 10.61
CA PRO A 80 6.47 10.18 11.21
C PRO A 80 5.21 9.56 10.58
N LEU A 81 5.19 9.38 9.26
CA LEU A 81 4.06 8.74 8.55
C LEU A 81 3.90 7.27 8.97
N VAL A 82 5.00 6.51 9.00
CA VAL A 82 5.02 5.11 9.41
C VAL A 82 4.64 4.96 10.89
N ALA A 83 5.12 5.85 11.76
CA ALA A 83 4.72 5.87 13.17
C ALA A 83 3.21 6.11 13.35
N GLY A 84 2.64 7.07 12.60
CA GLY A 84 1.20 7.35 12.58
C GLY A 84 0.38 6.18 12.03
N LEU A 85 0.82 5.56 10.94
CA LEU A 85 0.21 4.36 10.37
C LEU A 85 0.27 3.17 11.34
N GLY A 86 1.34 3.04 12.13
CA GLY A 86 1.47 2.05 13.20
C GLY A 86 0.41 2.24 14.28
N LEU A 87 0.23 3.47 14.77
CA LEU A 87 -0.82 3.80 15.74
C LEU A 87 -2.24 3.53 15.17
N PHE A 88 -2.47 3.92 13.92
CA PHE A 88 -3.73 3.65 13.22
C PHE A 88 -3.99 2.15 13.08
N SER A 89 -2.97 1.35 12.77
CA SER A 89 -3.06 -0.10 12.65
C SER A 89 -3.48 -0.75 13.97
N VAL A 90 -2.99 -0.23 15.11
CA VAL A 90 -3.42 -0.67 16.45
C VAL A 90 -4.91 -0.37 16.65
N ALA A 91 -5.39 0.84 16.33
CA ALA A 91 -6.80 1.19 16.45
C ALA A 91 -7.70 0.28 15.58
N VAL A 92 -7.28 -0.01 14.34
CA VAL A 92 -7.96 -0.95 13.44
C VAL A 92 -7.96 -2.36 14.03
N ALA A 93 -6.84 -2.83 14.58
CA ALA A 93 -6.74 -4.14 15.19
C ALA A 93 -7.67 -4.27 16.40
N LEU A 94 -7.75 -3.25 17.25
CA LEU A 94 -8.67 -3.20 18.39
C LEU A 94 -10.14 -3.27 17.94
N GLY A 95 -10.52 -2.54 16.89
CA GLY A 95 -11.89 -2.59 16.33
C GLY A 95 -12.23 -3.91 15.64
N ALA A 96 -11.24 -4.59 15.05
CA ALA A 96 -11.42 -5.89 14.39
C ALA A 96 -11.44 -7.08 15.38
N GLN A 97 -11.07 -6.89 16.65
CA GLN A 97 -11.02 -7.98 17.63
C GLN A 97 -12.37 -8.69 17.75
N ASP A 98 -13.46 -7.94 17.73
CA ASP A 98 -14.80 -8.52 17.87
C ASP A 98 -15.23 -9.27 16.61
N PHE A 99 -14.77 -8.84 15.42
CA PHE A 99 -14.98 -9.57 14.16
C PHE A 99 -14.30 -10.95 14.18
N PHE A 100 -13.06 -11.02 14.63
CA PHE A 100 -12.33 -12.29 14.74
C PHE A 100 -12.86 -13.17 15.89
N LYS A 101 -13.22 -12.60 17.05
CA LYS A 101 -13.86 -13.35 18.14
C LYS A 101 -15.16 -14.00 17.67
N ASN A 102 -16.01 -13.25 16.98
CA ASN A 102 -17.28 -13.77 16.45
C ASN A 102 -17.06 -14.80 15.33
N LEU A 103 -16.00 -14.69 14.53
CA LEU A 103 -15.61 -15.69 13.54
C LEU A 103 -15.22 -17.04 14.19
N PHE A 104 -14.46 -17.01 15.30
CA PHE A 104 -14.03 -18.23 15.99
C PHE A 104 -15.07 -18.80 16.97
N GLN A 105 -16.02 -17.99 17.43
CA GLN A 105 -17.14 -18.43 18.28
C GLN A 105 -18.35 -18.89 17.46
N GLY A 106 -18.36 -18.60 16.15
CA GLY A 106 -19.45 -18.88 15.23
C GLY A 106 -19.34 -20.24 14.53
N SER A 107 -19.30 -21.30 15.32
CA SER A 107 -19.85 -22.63 14.99
C SER A 107 -20.51 -23.19 16.25
#